data_AF-A0A958HR60-F1
#
_entry.id   AF-A0A958HR60-F1
#
_cell.length_a   1.000
_cell.length_b   1.000
_cell.length_c   1.000
_cell.angle_alpha   90.00
_cell.angle_beta   90.00
_cell.angle_gamma   90.00
#
_symmetry.space_group_name_H-M   'P 1'
#
loop_
_entity.id
_entity.type
_entity.pdbx_description
1 polymer ?
#
loop_
_entity_poly.entity_id
_entity_poly.type
_entity_poly.pdbx_seq_one_letter_code
_entity_poly.pdbx_strand_id
1 'polypeptide(L)'
;RYHEAIKNIHAAGIGVVGLFVFGFDGDTPAIFQSTYDFMRDSELDGISITVLTPYVGTPQRDRWIEEDRLLPNIPWSLYDTNHVTYRPAQMTPEQLAGGYDWLARKLYGWPGIASRGLRQMRRYPARDWARKAFSSFSTDFGYRMECSHRDWLPADDGIGYAVRGAARSGLTTAVQV
;
A
#
# COMPACT_ATOMS: atom_id res chain seq x y z
N ARG A 1 16.82 -5.14 -16.78
CA ARG A 1 15.50 -5.07 -17.47
C ARG A 1 14.60 -3.93 -16.98
N TYR A 2 14.03 -3.94 -15.77
CA TYR A 2 13.10 -2.86 -15.35
C TYR A 2 13.78 -1.49 -15.20
N HIS A 3 14.95 -1.43 -14.54
CA HIS A 3 15.70 -0.17 -14.42
C HIS A 3 16.08 0.44 -15.78
N GLU A 4 16.38 -0.37 -16.79
CA GLU A 4 16.70 0.12 -18.14
C GLU A 4 15.46 0.65 -18.84
N ALA A 5 14.32 -0.03 -18.72
CA ALA A 5 13.05 0.46 -19.27
C ALA A 5 12.67 1.81 -18.65
N ILE A 6 12.80 1.94 -17.33
CA ILE A 6 12.54 3.19 -16.61
C ILE A 6 13.47 4.30 -17.11
N LYS A 7 14.77 4.03 -17.21
CA LYS A 7 15.75 5.00 -17.75
C LYS A 7 15.42 5.45 -19.17
N ASN A 8 15.01 4.53 -20.05
CA ASN A 8 14.66 4.86 -21.43
C ASN A 8 13.40 5.73 -21.50
N ILE A 9 12.39 5.44 -20.67
CA ILE A 9 11.16 6.26 -20.61
C ILE A 9 11.48 7.65 -20.05
N HIS A 10 12.33 7.73 -19.03
CA HIS A 10 12.81 9.01 -18.49
C HIS A 10 13.62 9.82 -19.50
N ALA A 11 14.44 9.18 -20.35
CA ALA A 11 15.18 9.85 -21.41
C ALA A 11 14.26 10.53 -22.45
N ALA A 12 13.03 10.02 -22.61
CA ALA A 12 11.99 10.64 -23.43
C ALA A 12 11.20 11.74 -22.69
N GLY A 13 11.54 12.06 -21.43
CA GLY A 13 10.85 13.08 -20.63
C GLY A 13 9.50 12.64 -20.07
N ILE A 14 9.21 11.34 -20.08
CA ILE A 14 7.94 10.75 -19.62
C ILE A 14 8.13 10.22 -18.20
N GLY A 15 7.15 10.48 -17.32
CA GLY A 15 7.14 9.95 -15.96
C GLY A 15 6.66 8.50 -15.89
N VAL A 16 7.18 7.73 -14.93
CA VAL A 16 6.83 6.32 -14.71
C VAL A 16 6.16 6.16 -13.36
N VAL A 17 4.96 5.56 -13.36
CA VAL A 17 4.25 5.17 -12.15
C VAL A 17 4.34 3.65 -11.98
N GLY A 18 4.80 3.21 -10.81
CA GLY A 18 4.81 1.80 -10.45
C GLY A 18 3.55 1.43 -9.67
N LEU A 19 2.82 0.43 -10.15
CA LEU A 19 1.65 -0.14 -9.47
C LEU A 19 2.01 -1.53 -8.96
N PHE A 20 1.81 -1.77 -7.67
CA PHE A 20 2.19 -3.00 -7.00
C PHE A 20 0.99 -3.58 -6.27
N VAL A 21 0.80 -4.89 -6.41
CA VAL A 21 -0.28 -5.65 -5.77
C VAL A 21 0.37 -6.71 -4.89
N PHE A 22 -0.06 -6.81 -3.63
CA PHE A 22 0.47 -7.75 -2.65
C PHE A 22 -0.56 -8.79 -2.24
N GLY A 23 -0.08 -9.98 -1.86
CA GLY A 23 -0.89 -11.06 -1.30
C GLY A 23 -1.15 -12.21 -2.28
N PHE A 24 -0.35 -12.34 -3.34
CA PHE A 24 -0.37 -13.53 -4.19
C PHE A 24 0.10 -14.78 -3.42
N ASP A 25 -0.25 -15.96 -3.90
CA ASP A 25 0.07 -17.23 -3.22
C ASP A 25 1.58 -17.48 -3.05
N GLY A 26 2.42 -16.86 -3.89
CA GLY A 26 3.88 -16.92 -3.79
C GLY A 26 4.49 -15.85 -2.88
N ASP A 27 3.72 -14.88 -2.41
CA ASP A 27 4.22 -13.80 -1.58
C ASP A 27 4.47 -14.30 -0.17
N THR A 28 5.70 -14.10 0.32
CA THR A 28 6.07 -14.31 1.72
C THR A 28 6.23 -12.96 2.42
N PRO A 29 6.32 -12.89 3.77
CA PRO A 29 6.55 -11.62 4.46
C PRO A 29 7.79 -10.84 3.99
N ALA A 30 8.77 -11.53 3.38
CA ALA A 30 9.97 -10.89 2.83
C ALA A 30 9.66 -9.96 1.62
N ILE A 31 8.52 -10.13 0.95
CA ILE A 31 8.15 -9.38 -0.26
C ILE A 31 8.09 -7.87 -0.02
N PHE A 32 7.67 -7.44 1.18
CA PHE A 32 7.53 -6.03 1.50
C PHE A 32 8.88 -5.33 1.53
N GLN A 33 9.88 -5.96 2.12
CA GLN A 33 11.24 -5.42 2.18
C GLN A 33 11.89 -5.43 0.79
N SER A 34 11.81 -6.55 0.06
CA SER A 34 12.40 -6.63 -1.29
C SER A 34 11.77 -5.63 -2.25
N THR A 35 10.46 -5.44 -2.17
CA THR A 35 9.73 -4.48 -3.02
C THR A 35 10.07 -3.04 -2.62
N TYR A 36 10.20 -2.76 -1.32
CA TYR A 36 10.66 -1.44 -0.85
C TYR A 36 12.06 -1.10 -1.39
N ASP A 37 13.01 -2.03 -1.30
CA ASP A 37 14.37 -1.82 -1.82
C ASP A 37 14.36 -1.61 -3.34
N PHE A 38 13.58 -2.40 -4.08
CA PHE A 38 13.37 -2.17 -5.51
C PHE A 38 12.80 -0.76 -5.78
N MET A 39 11.73 -0.36 -5.09
CA MET A 39 11.09 0.95 -5.28
C MET A 39 12.06 2.11 -4.98
N ARG A 40 12.90 1.97 -3.94
CA ARG A 40 13.91 2.97 -3.56
C ARG A 40 14.95 3.18 -4.66
N ASP A 41 15.28 2.10 -5.37
CA ASP A 41 16.34 2.06 -6.36
C ASP A 41 15.82 2.23 -7.80
N SER A 42 14.50 2.09 -8.01
CA SER A 42 13.85 2.13 -9.34
C SER A 42 13.53 3.53 -9.85
N GLU A 43 13.81 4.58 -9.09
CA GLU A 43 13.74 5.96 -9.59
C GLU A 43 12.36 6.40 -10.13
N LEU A 44 11.30 5.69 -9.73
CA LEU A 44 9.90 5.90 -10.12
C LEU A 44 9.37 7.28 -9.71
N ASP A 45 8.51 7.86 -10.55
CA ASP A 45 7.90 9.17 -10.33
C ASP A 45 6.64 9.09 -9.47
N GLY A 46 5.95 7.95 -9.50
CA GLY A 46 4.79 7.67 -8.65
C GLY A 46 4.78 6.21 -8.23
N ILE A 47 4.22 5.95 -7.05
CA ILE A 47 4.05 4.59 -6.54
C ILE A 47 2.63 4.45 -6.02
N SER A 48 1.96 3.39 -6.44
CA SER A 48 0.68 2.96 -5.91
C SER A 48 0.80 1.52 -5.46
N ILE A 49 0.34 1.23 -4.24
CA ILE A 49 0.35 -0.10 -3.66
C ILE A 49 -1.10 -0.50 -3.35
N THR A 50 -1.41 -1.78 -3.51
CA THR A 50 -2.73 -2.35 -3.25
C THR A 50 -2.61 -3.78 -2.71
N VAL A 51 -3.65 -4.26 -2.05
CA VAL A 51 -3.83 -5.64 -1.63
C VAL A 51 -4.72 -6.35 -2.65
N LEU A 52 -4.31 -7.57 -3.04
CA LEU A 52 -5.08 -8.43 -3.93
C LEU A 52 -6.48 -8.66 -3.35
N THR A 53 -7.51 -8.21 -4.06
CA THR A 53 -8.89 -8.27 -3.58
C THR A 53 -9.71 -9.23 -4.44
N PRO A 54 -10.27 -10.31 -3.85
CA PRO A 54 -11.05 -11.29 -4.59
C PRO A 54 -12.45 -10.74 -4.88
N TYR A 55 -12.65 -10.16 -6.07
CA TYR A 55 -13.95 -9.64 -6.51
C TYR A 55 -14.85 -10.74 -7.09
N VAL A 56 -16.17 -10.53 -7.00
CA VAL A 56 -17.18 -11.42 -7.60
C VAL A 56 -16.94 -11.55 -9.10
N GLY A 57 -16.97 -12.78 -9.62
CA GLY A 57 -16.71 -13.08 -11.03
C GLY A 57 -15.22 -13.21 -11.40
N THR A 58 -14.29 -13.09 -10.44
CA THR A 58 -12.88 -13.40 -10.69
C THR A 58 -12.61 -14.90 -10.48
N PRO A 59 -11.88 -15.58 -11.39
CA PRO A 59 -11.55 -16.99 -11.21
C PRO A 59 -10.80 -17.28 -9.90
N GLN A 60 -10.01 -16.30 -9.45
CA GLN A 60 -9.28 -16.40 -8.19
C GLN A 60 -10.22 -16.50 -6.98
N ARG A 61 -11.31 -15.74 -6.98
CA ARG A 61 -12.29 -15.76 -5.90
C ARG A 61 -13.02 -17.09 -5.85
N ASP A 62 -13.44 -17.63 -7.00
CA ASP A 62 -14.15 -18.91 -7.06
C ASP A 62 -13.28 -20.02 -6.48
N ARG A 63 -12.00 -20.06 -6.89
CA ARG A 63 -11.01 -20.96 -6.31
C ARG A 63 -10.84 -20.78 -4.80
N TRP A 64 -10.77 -19.54 -4.31
CA TRP A 64 -10.59 -19.29 -2.87
C TRP A 64 -11.84 -19.54 -2.03
N ILE A 65 -13.02 -19.61 -2.63
CA ILE A 65 -14.23 -20.13 -1.97
C ILE A 65 -14.09 -21.64 -1.79
N GLU A 66 -13.68 -22.36 -2.83
CA GLU A 66 -13.48 -23.82 -2.76
C GLU A 66 -12.38 -24.21 -1.75
N GLU A 67 -11.34 -23.38 -1.63
CA GLU A 67 -10.24 -23.56 -0.68
C GLU A 67 -10.56 -23.06 0.75
N ASP A 68 -11.76 -22.53 1.02
CA ASP A 68 -12.17 -21.92 2.31
C ASP A 68 -11.19 -20.82 2.80
N ARG A 69 -10.67 -20.03 1.85
CA ARG A 69 -9.67 -19.00 2.15
C ARG A 69 -10.26 -17.63 2.42
N LEU A 70 -11.49 -17.36 2.00
CA LEU A 70 -12.12 -16.05 2.27
C LEU A 70 -12.35 -15.87 3.77
N LEU A 71 -12.13 -14.65 4.28
CA LEU A 71 -12.46 -14.34 5.67
C LEU A 71 -14.00 -14.26 5.80
N PRO A 72 -14.60 -14.90 6.80
CA PRO A 72 -16.04 -14.86 6.99
C PRO A 72 -16.49 -13.46 7.43
N ASN A 73 -17.73 -13.11 7.09
CA ASN A 73 -18.42 -11.90 7.56
C ASN A 73 -17.74 -10.55 7.23
N ILE A 74 -16.87 -10.50 6.22
CA ILE A 74 -16.29 -9.24 5.75
C ILE A 74 -17.33 -8.43 4.96
N PRO A 75 -17.65 -7.18 5.37
CA PRO A 75 -18.55 -6.32 4.61
C PRO A 75 -17.92 -5.91 3.28
N TRP A 76 -18.75 -5.76 2.24
CA TRP A 76 -18.31 -5.36 0.90
C TRP A 76 -17.60 -4.01 0.86
N SER A 77 -17.84 -3.12 1.83
CA SER A 77 -17.13 -1.85 1.97
C SER A 77 -15.62 -2.00 2.19
N LEU A 78 -15.15 -3.18 2.63
CA LEU A 78 -13.72 -3.48 2.82
C LEU A 78 -13.09 -4.17 1.60
N TYR A 79 -13.82 -4.34 0.49
CA TYR A 79 -13.26 -4.81 -0.78
C TYR A 79 -12.75 -3.62 -1.61
N ASP A 80 -11.90 -2.80 -1.01
CA ASP A 80 -11.44 -1.50 -1.51
C ASP A 80 -9.99 -1.49 -2.01
N THR A 81 -9.38 -2.67 -2.21
CA THR A 81 -7.96 -2.86 -2.57
C THR A 81 -6.95 -2.43 -1.51
N ASN A 82 -7.39 -2.14 -0.29
CA ASN A 82 -6.53 -1.76 0.82
C ASN A 82 -6.62 -2.70 2.02
N HIS A 83 -7.70 -3.46 2.15
CA HIS A 83 -7.92 -4.37 3.27
C HIS A 83 -7.73 -5.84 2.87
N VAL A 84 -7.31 -6.65 3.85
CA VAL A 84 -7.14 -8.09 3.68
C VAL A 84 -8.48 -8.77 3.97
N THR A 85 -9.02 -9.46 2.97
CA THR A 85 -10.36 -10.10 3.02
C THR A 85 -10.30 -11.64 2.88
N TYR A 86 -9.10 -12.21 2.94
CA TYR A 86 -8.84 -13.64 2.75
C TYR A 86 -7.57 -14.07 3.52
N ARG A 87 -7.31 -15.37 3.56
CA ARG A 87 -6.12 -16.00 4.14
C ARG A 87 -5.05 -16.22 3.05
N PRO A 88 -3.92 -15.50 3.08
CA PRO A 88 -2.82 -15.72 2.15
C PRO A 88 -2.14 -17.09 2.40
N ALA A 89 -1.49 -17.64 1.36
CA ALA A 89 -0.98 -19.01 1.41
C ALA A 89 0.33 -19.17 2.20
N GLN A 90 1.16 -18.12 2.26
CA GLN A 90 2.52 -18.16 2.80
C GLN A 90 2.76 -17.14 3.94
N MET A 91 1.69 -16.51 4.42
CA MET A 91 1.72 -15.59 5.56
C MET A 91 0.36 -15.54 6.24
N THR A 92 0.27 -14.98 7.45
CA THR A 92 -1.01 -14.73 8.10
C THR A 92 -1.66 -13.44 7.58
N PRO A 93 -2.99 -13.27 7.70
CA PRO A 93 -3.65 -12.01 7.37
C PRO A 93 -3.03 -10.80 8.08
N GLU A 94 -2.59 -10.98 9.33
CA GLU A 94 -1.94 -9.94 10.15
C GLU A 94 -0.55 -9.58 9.60
N GLN A 95 0.21 -10.56 9.11
CA GLN A 95 1.49 -10.33 8.47
C GLN A 95 1.33 -9.56 7.15
N LEU A 96 0.30 -9.89 6.35
CA LEU A 96 -0.02 -9.17 5.12
C LEU A 96 -0.45 -7.73 5.42
N ALA A 97 -1.39 -7.54 6.35
CA ALA A 97 -1.87 -6.22 6.75
C ALA A 97 -0.76 -5.36 7.36
N GLY A 98 0.02 -5.91 8.29
CA GLY A 98 1.12 -5.21 8.96
C GLY A 98 2.27 -4.87 8.02
N GLY A 99 2.63 -5.77 7.10
CA GLY A 99 3.64 -5.52 6.08
C GLY A 99 3.21 -4.44 5.08
N TYR A 100 1.94 -4.47 4.67
CA TYR A 100 1.34 -3.46 3.80
C TYR A 100 1.33 -2.08 4.46
N ASP A 101 0.90 -1.99 5.72
CA ASP A 101 0.88 -0.74 6.50
C ASP A 101 2.30 -0.21 6.75
N TRP A 102 3.25 -1.08 7.11
CA TRP A 102 4.66 -0.71 7.21
C TRP A 102 5.19 -0.11 5.90
N LEU A 103 4.91 -0.74 4.76
CA LEU A 103 5.35 -0.28 3.45
C LEU A 103 4.70 1.07 3.10
N ALA A 104 3.40 1.20 3.32
CA ALA A 104 2.65 2.43 3.11
C ALA A 104 3.27 3.60 3.90
N ARG A 105 3.56 3.41 5.20
CA ARG A 105 4.21 4.44 6.03
C ARG A 105 5.62 4.80 5.54
N LYS A 106 6.40 3.82 5.08
CA LYS A 106 7.73 4.06 4.53
C LYS A 106 7.69 4.84 3.22
N LEU A 107 6.74 4.52 2.34
CA LEU A 107 6.60 5.15 1.02
C LEU A 107 6.00 6.55 1.10
N TYR A 108 4.92 6.72 1.85
CA TYR A 108 4.19 7.99 1.97
C TYR A 108 4.64 8.84 3.17
N GLY A 109 5.72 8.42 3.86
CA GLY A 109 6.41 9.24 4.86
C GLY A 109 7.10 10.45 4.21
N TRP A 110 7.21 11.56 4.96
CA TRP A 110 7.88 12.79 4.51
C TRP A 110 9.26 12.57 3.89
N PRO A 111 10.15 11.71 4.44
CA PRO A 111 11.44 11.44 3.80
C PRO A 111 11.31 10.72 2.45
N GLY A 112 10.34 9.80 2.33
CA GLY A 112 10.06 9.08 1.09
C GLY A 112 9.61 10.03 -0.02
N ILE A 113 8.61 10.85 0.28
CA ILE A 113 8.07 11.87 -0.63
C ILE A 113 9.15 12.88 -1.01
N ALA A 114 9.87 13.44 -0.03
CA ALA A 114 10.91 14.44 -0.28
C ALA A 114 12.07 13.87 -1.14
N SER A 115 12.50 12.64 -0.87
CA SER A 115 13.57 12.01 -1.65
C SER A 115 13.17 11.70 -3.09
N ARG A 116 11.88 11.38 -3.35
CA ARG A 116 11.34 11.20 -4.70
C ARG A 116 11.16 12.54 -5.40
N GLY A 117 10.56 13.52 -4.73
CA GLY A 117 10.38 14.88 -5.25
C GLY A 117 11.70 15.53 -5.65
N LEU A 118 12.73 15.43 -4.81
CA LEU A 118 14.07 15.97 -5.12
C LEU A 118 14.71 15.27 -6.32
N ARG A 119 14.57 13.94 -6.43
CA ARG A 119 15.07 13.18 -7.60
C ARG A 119 14.34 13.56 -8.89
N GLN A 120 13.02 13.73 -8.84
CA GLN A 120 12.23 14.21 -9.97
C GLN A 120 12.66 15.60 -10.41
N MET A 121 12.82 16.54 -9.47
CA MET A 121 13.23 17.92 -9.78
C MET A 121 14.58 17.98 -10.49
N ARG A 122 15.54 17.11 -10.13
CA ARG A 122 16.85 17.04 -10.80
C ARG A 122 16.80 16.64 -12.28
N ARG A 123 15.71 16.02 -12.75
CA ARG A 123 15.55 15.61 -14.17
C ARG A 123 14.91 16.67 -15.06
N TYR A 124 14.30 17.70 -14.50
CA TYR A 124 13.59 18.72 -15.26
C TYR A 124 14.29 20.08 -15.16
N PRO A 125 14.27 20.90 -16.23
CA PRO A 125 14.80 22.26 -16.18
C PRO A 125 14.04 23.08 -15.13
N ALA A 126 14.74 24.00 -14.45
CA ALA A 126 14.21 24.76 -13.30
C ALA A 126 12.87 25.47 -13.56
N ARG A 127 12.59 25.84 -14.82
CA ARG A 127 11.32 26.45 -15.25
C ARG A 127 10.08 25.57 -15.04
N ASP A 128 10.24 24.25 -14.99
CA ASP A 128 9.14 23.28 -14.85
C ASP A 128 8.88 22.87 -13.39
N TRP A 129 9.71 23.32 -12.44
CA TRP A 129 9.67 22.85 -11.04
C TRP A 129 8.37 23.23 -10.33
N ALA A 130 7.85 24.43 -10.51
CA ALA A 130 6.62 24.87 -9.85
C ALA A 130 5.39 24.04 -10.27
N ARG A 131 5.26 23.75 -11.57
CA ARG A 131 4.20 22.92 -12.13
C ARG A 131 4.27 21.48 -11.62
N LYS A 132 5.48 20.92 -11.55
CA LYS A 132 5.70 19.53 -11.11
C LYS A 132 5.59 19.35 -9.61
N ALA A 133 6.09 20.32 -8.83
CA ALA A 133 5.89 20.34 -7.40
C ALA A 133 4.39 20.29 -7.06
N PHE A 134 3.57 21.09 -7.76
CA PHE A 134 2.11 21.07 -7.56
C PHE A 134 1.46 19.72 -7.91
N SER A 135 1.85 19.09 -9.04
CA SER A 135 1.27 17.80 -9.45
C SER A 135 1.75 16.62 -8.60
N SER A 136 3.03 16.56 -8.24
CA SER A 136 3.61 15.43 -7.52
C SER A 136 3.27 15.48 -6.02
N PHE A 137 3.13 16.68 -5.43
CA PHE A 137 2.73 16.76 -4.01
C PHE A 137 1.26 16.41 -3.78
N SER A 138 0.36 16.70 -4.73
CA SER A 138 -1.09 16.49 -4.51
C SER A 138 -1.45 15.00 -4.42
N THR A 139 -0.85 14.18 -5.29
CA THR A 139 -1.05 12.72 -5.29
C THR A 139 -0.44 12.07 -4.04
N ASP A 140 0.81 12.41 -3.71
CA ASP A 140 1.48 11.87 -2.51
C ASP A 140 0.82 12.36 -1.21
N PHE A 141 0.25 13.56 -1.18
CA PHE A 141 -0.54 14.07 -0.06
C PHE A 141 -1.89 13.36 0.08
N GLY A 142 -2.57 13.05 -1.02
CA GLY A 142 -3.80 12.25 -1.02
C GLY A 142 -3.58 10.85 -0.44
N TYR A 143 -2.54 10.16 -0.90
CA TYR A 143 -2.17 8.85 -0.36
C TYR A 143 -1.74 8.91 1.11
N ARG A 144 -1.06 9.98 1.53
CA ARG A 144 -0.76 10.20 2.95
C ARG A 144 -2.02 10.39 3.78
N MET A 145 -2.98 11.19 3.33
CA MET A 145 -4.26 11.36 4.03
C MET A 145 -4.97 10.01 4.20
N GLU A 146 -5.02 9.21 3.14
CA GLU A 146 -5.61 7.87 3.17
C GLU A 146 -4.85 6.90 4.10
N CYS A 147 -3.52 6.94 4.10
CA CYS A 147 -2.69 6.08 4.96
C CYS A 147 -2.63 6.55 6.41
N SER A 148 -2.81 7.85 6.70
CA SER A 148 -2.74 8.43 8.05
C SER A 148 -3.90 8.01 8.97
N HIS A 149 -4.92 7.38 8.41
CA HIS A 149 -6.09 6.86 9.13
C HIS A 149 -6.08 5.34 9.30
N ARG A 150 -5.00 4.65 8.90
CA ARG A 150 -4.87 3.19 8.96
C ARG A 150 -4.24 2.75 10.26
N ASP A 151 -5.01 2.77 11.35
CA ASP A 151 -4.62 2.08 12.58
C ASP A 151 -5.22 0.66 12.52
N TRP A 152 -4.40 -0.34 12.18
CA TRP A 152 -4.77 -1.76 12.34
C TRP A 152 -4.72 -2.09 13.84
N LEU A 153 -5.87 -2.27 14.47
CA LEU A 153 -6.02 -2.77 15.83
C LEU A 153 -6.79 -4.09 15.76
N PRO A 154 -6.33 -5.16 16.43
CA PRO A 154 -7.12 -6.38 16.57
C PRO A 154 -8.48 -6.02 17.16
N ALA A 155 -9.55 -6.27 16.43
CA ALA A 155 -10.90 -6.20 16.95
C ALA A 155 -11.17 -7.52 17.69
N ASP A 156 -12.13 -7.51 18.61
CA ASP A 156 -12.44 -8.64 19.48
C ASP A 156 -12.89 -9.90 18.71
N ASP A 157 -13.23 -9.77 17.43
CA ASP A 157 -13.55 -10.85 16.49
C ASP A 157 -12.33 -11.48 15.80
N GLY A 158 -11.12 -11.02 16.13
CA GLY A 158 -9.86 -11.48 15.53
C GLY A 158 -9.61 -10.92 14.12
N ILE A 159 -10.45 -10.00 13.64
CA ILE A 159 -10.40 -9.43 12.29
C ILE A 159 -10.24 -7.91 12.45
N GLY A 160 -9.07 -7.50 12.94
CA GLY A 160 -8.86 -6.11 13.35
C GLY A 160 -8.98 -5.09 12.25
N TYR A 161 -9.98 -4.19 12.31
CA TYR A 161 -10.06 -2.98 11.50
C TYR A 161 -10.89 -1.88 12.18
N ALA A 162 -10.29 -0.72 12.47
CA ALA A 162 -11.02 0.47 12.88
C ALA A 162 -11.49 1.27 11.65
N VAL A 163 -12.81 1.44 11.49
CA VAL A 163 -13.40 2.42 10.56
C VAL A 163 -13.66 3.73 11.32
N ARG A 164 -13.57 4.88 10.64
CA ARG A 164 -13.75 6.25 11.15
C ARG A 164 -14.80 6.34 12.29
N GLY A 165 -14.34 6.66 13.50
CA GLY A 165 -15.20 6.80 14.70
C GLY A 165 -14.68 6.06 15.94
N ALA A 166 -13.79 5.07 15.79
CA ALA A 166 -13.12 4.42 16.91
C ALA A 166 -12.14 5.41 17.57
N ALA A 167 -12.47 5.83 18.78
CA ALA A 167 -11.97 7.02 19.40
C ALA A 167 -10.46 6.96 19.71
N ARG A 168 -9.74 8.00 19.27
CA ARG A 168 -8.63 8.55 20.05
C ARG A 168 -9.22 9.30 21.25
N SER A 169 -9.77 8.58 22.21
CA SER A 169 -9.97 9.10 23.57
C SER A 169 -9.28 8.15 24.51
N GLY A 170 -8.15 8.58 25.05
CA GLY A 170 -7.33 7.77 25.93
C GLY A 170 -8.04 7.34 27.20
N LEU A 171 -7.29 6.56 27.97
CA LEU A 171 -7.48 6.12 29.37
C LEU A 171 -7.60 4.60 29.46
N THR A 172 -6.49 4.00 29.88
CA THR A 172 -6.44 3.11 31.04
C THR A 172 -7.78 2.98 31.75
N THR A 173 -8.39 1.79 31.77
CA THR A 173 -9.03 1.24 32.97
C THR A 173 -9.16 -0.27 32.81
N ALA A 174 -8.58 -0.95 33.79
CA ALA A 174 -8.67 -2.37 34.07
C ALA A 174 -10.12 -2.89 34.06
N VAL A 175 -10.29 -4.16 33.65
CA VAL A 175 -11.18 -5.07 34.39
C VAL A 175 -10.48 -6.43 34.52
N GLN A 176 -10.08 -6.71 35.76
CA GLN A 176 -9.82 -8.03 36.31
C GLN A 176 -11.14 -8.81 36.41
N VAL A 177 -11.07 -10.12 36.13
CA VAL A 177 -11.95 -11.24 36.53
C VAL A 177 -13.40 -11.21 36.04
#